data_AF-C0ZXW5-F1
#
_entry.id   AF-C0ZXW5-F1
#
_cell.length_a   1.000
_cell.length_b   1.000
_cell.length_c   1.000
_cell.angle_alpha   90.00
_cell.angle_beta   90.00
_cell.angle_gamma   90.00
#
_symmetry.space_group_name_H-M   'P 1'
#
loop_
_entity.id
_entity.type
_entity.pdbx_description
1 polymer ?
#
loop_
_entity_poly.entity_id
_entity_poly.type
_entity_poly.pdbx_seq_one_letter_code
_entity_poly.pdbx_strand_id
1 'polypeptide(L)'
;MENPTIHSCSVPRVLKKIGYAVGLFIVVLLAALAGHYLFVLATGTRFNETQWAAAGAWLGAIMTFGAVSVAVWQTNNANIQAREAERRAEETEKRIGKTQTRQQELDAVAAIAQAADLIMDSTRRYYALSHVAMADMSTQDTNVEIIKNEWVDSYSEAFRVFNLAMLSLETESVIRASINLTTVLEKVKDKASKNIVSGPVSSDITNFITNSISEVSVLKTKLLRATNAAHGSTTLDRVLEEMQKEKEIQRATQASGLGSDQETTDVTTEAPTTT
;
A
#
# COMPACT_ATOMS: atom_id res chain seq x y z
N MET A 1 1.40 26.63 -41.78
CA MET A 1 0.00 26.40 -42.24
C MET A 1 -0.10 24.93 -42.57
N GLU A 2 -0.46 24.10 -41.59
CA GLU A 2 -0.66 22.65 -41.78
C GLU A 2 -2.17 22.37 -41.74
N ASN A 3 -2.62 21.65 -42.76
CA ASN A 3 -4.01 21.30 -43.02
C ASN A 3 -4.32 19.96 -42.31
N PRO A 4 -5.20 19.91 -41.29
CA PRO A 4 -5.56 18.65 -40.68
C PRO A 4 -6.51 17.87 -41.59
N THR A 5 -6.00 16.78 -42.14
CA THR A 5 -6.75 15.75 -42.85
C THR A 5 -7.78 15.13 -41.90
N ILE A 6 -9.06 15.33 -42.23
CA ILE A 6 -10.19 14.74 -41.53
C ILE A 6 -10.13 13.22 -41.75
N HIS A 7 -9.82 12.49 -40.69
CA HIS A 7 -9.91 11.03 -40.65
C HIS A 7 -11.35 10.62 -40.98
N SER A 8 -11.50 10.01 -42.16
CA SER A 8 -12.71 9.35 -42.62
C SER A 8 -13.27 8.46 -41.52
N CYS A 9 -14.45 8.82 -41.00
CA CYS A 9 -15.20 8.05 -40.02
C CYS A 9 -15.44 6.65 -40.59
N SER A 10 -14.67 5.65 -40.13
CA SER A 10 -14.93 4.26 -40.46
C SER A 10 -16.27 3.90 -39.84
N VAL A 11 -17.31 3.78 -40.68
CA VAL A 11 -18.61 3.29 -40.25
C VAL A 11 -18.41 1.95 -39.52
N PRO A 12 -18.79 1.84 -38.23
CA PRO A 12 -18.48 0.68 -37.41
C PRO A 12 -19.03 -0.58 -38.09
N ARG A 13 -18.23 -1.66 -38.13
CA ARG A 13 -18.55 -2.94 -38.79
C ARG A 13 -19.94 -3.51 -38.42
N VAL A 14 -20.47 -3.11 -37.27
CA VAL A 14 -21.82 -3.45 -36.79
C VAL A 14 -22.91 -2.79 -37.65
N LEU A 15 -22.75 -1.53 -38.08
CA LEU A 15 -23.73 -0.81 -38.89
C LEU A 15 -23.91 -1.43 -40.28
N LYS A 16 -22.81 -1.95 -40.86
CA LYS A 16 -22.87 -2.68 -42.15
C LYS A 16 -23.71 -3.96 -42.04
N LYS A 17 -23.56 -4.72 -40.94
CA LYS A 17 -24.34 -5.95 -40.71
C LYS A 17 -25.83 -5.66 -40.54
N ILE A 18 -26.18 -4.59 -39.83
CA ILE A 18 -27.58 -4.14 -39.67
C ILE A 18 -28.14 -3.72 -41.04
N GLY A 19 -27.37 -2.98 -41.84
CA GLY A 19 -27.78 -2.59 -43.19
C GLY A 19 -28.07 -3.78 -44.11
N TYR A 20 -27.25 -4.84 -44.07
CA TYR A 20 -27.52 -6.06 -44.83
C TYR A 20 -28.76 -6.81 -44.34
N ALA A 21 -28.98 -6.88 -43.02
CA ALA A 21 -30.18 -7.53 -42.47
C ALA A 21 -31.47 -6.80 -42.88
N VAL A 22 -31.47 -5.47 -42.81
CA VAL A 22 -32.60 -4.63 -43.26
C VAL A 22 -32.80 -4.74 -44.77
N GLY A 23 -31.71 -4.69 -45.54
CA GLY A 23 -31.77 -4.86 -46.99
C GLY A 23 -32.34 -6.21 -47.41
N LEU A 24 -31.89 -7.30 -46.77
CA LEU A 24 -32.42 -8.65 -47.01
C LEU A 24 -33.90 -8.75 -46.66
N PHE A 25 -34.32 -8.17 -45.53
CA PHE A 25 -35.72 -8.14 -45.12
C PHE A 25 -36.61 -7.44 -46.16
N ILE A 26 -36.18 -6.29 -46.67
CA ILE A 26 -36.91 -5.56 -47.73
C ILE A 26 -37.01 -6.39 -49.01
N VAL A 27 -35.92 -7.05 -49.43
CA VAL A 27 -35.91 -7.89 -50.63
C VAL A 27 -36.87 -9.08 -50.49
N VAL A 28 -36.87 -9.76 -49.34
CA VAL A 28 -37.78 -10.87 -49.07
C VAL A 28 -39.24 -10.39 -49.06
N LEU A 29 -39.51 -9.22 -48.48
CA LEU A 29 -40.85 -8.64 -48.41
C LEU A 29 -41.36 -8.25 -49.81
N LEU A 30 -40.51 -7.68 -50.65
CA LEU A 30 -40.83 -7.37 -52.06
C LEU A 30 -41.04 -8.64 -52.88
N ALA A 31 -40.20 -9.67 -52.69
CA ALA A 31 -40.36 -10.95 -53.37
C ALA A 31 -41.66 -11.66 -52.98
N ALA A 32 -42.06 -11.60 -51.71
CA ALA A 32 -43.33 -12.14 -51.23
C ALA A 32 -44.53 -11.39 -51.84
N LEU A 33 -44.45 -10.06 -51.92
CA LEU A 33 -45.46 -9.23 -52.59
C LEU A 33 -45.58 -9.52 -54.08
N ALA A 34 -44.44 -9.66 -54.78
CA ALA A 34 -44.40 -10.01 -56.20
C ALA A 34 -44.94 -11.43 -56.46
N GLY A 35 -44.57 -12.39 -55.63
CA GLY A 35 -45.08 -13.77 -55.68
C GLY A 35 -46.59 -13.83 -55.44
N HIS A 36 -47.11 -13.03 -54.51
CA HIS A 36 -48.56 -12.89 -54.29
C HIS A 36 -49.27 -12.32 -55.52
N TYR A 37 -48.73 -11.26 -56.12
CA TYR A 37 -49.29 -10.67 -57.34
C TYR A 37 -49.33 -11.67 -58.51
N LEU A 38 -48.24 -12.42 -58.71
CA LEU A 38 -48.18 -13.49 -59.72
C LEU A 38 -49.17 -14.62 -59.43
N PHE A 39 -49.34 -15.01 -58.17
CA PHE A 39 -50.30 -16.06 -57.77
C PHE A 39 -51.76 -15.64 -58.03
N VAL A 40 -52.11 -14.40 -57.69
CA VAL A 40 -53.44 -13.83 -57.98
C VAL A 40 -53.69 -13.74 -59.48
N LEU A 41 -52.67 -13.38 -60.26
CA LEU A 41 -52.75 -13.33 -61.72
C LEU A 41 -52.95 -14.72 -62.34
N ALA A 42 -52.27 -15.74 -61.80
CA ALA A 42 -52.30 -17.10 -62.33
C ALA A 42 -53.55 -17.90 -61.94
N THR A 43 -54.08 -17.69 -60.74
CA THR A 43 -55.20 -18.50 -60.20
C THR A 43 -56.55 -17.80 -60.27
N GLY A 44 -56.58 -16.49 -60.53
CA GLY A 44 -57.80 -15.68 -60.58
C GLY A 44 -58.53 -15.54 -59.24
N THR A 45 -57.98 -16.10 -58.17
CA THR A 45 -58.55 -16.06 -56.82
C THR A 45 -57.80 -15.03 -55.98
N ARG A 46 -58.52 -14.03 -55.47
CA ARG A 46 -57.99 -13.08 -54.49
C ARG A 46 -58.11 -13.71 -53.11
N PHE A 47 -57.06 -13.61 -52.31
CA PHE A 47 -57.11 -14.02 -50.91
C PHE A 47 -58.19 -13.21 -50.17
N ASN A 48 -59.03 -13.88 -49.38
CA ASN A 48 -60.05 -13.23 -48.55
C ASN A 48 -59.37 -12.44 -47.41
N GLU A 49 -60.01 -11.38 -46.88
CA GLU A 49 -59.50 -10.54 -45.79
C GLU A 49 -59.06 -11.37 -44.57
N THR A 50 -59.75 -12.48 -44.29
CA THR A 50 -59.40 -13.44 -43.23
C THR A 50 -58.06 -14.13 -43.45
N GLN A 51 -57.66 -14.39 -44.69
CA GLN A 51 -56.37 -15.02 -45.01
C GLN A 51 -55.21 -14.00 -44.93
N TRP A 52 -55.47 -12.74 -45.27
CA TRP A 52 -54.52 -11.64 -45.06
C TRP A 52 -54.30 -11.33 -43.59
N ALA A 53 -55.37 -11.32 -42.79
CA ALA A 53 -55.28 -11.18 -41.34
C ALA A 53 -54.47 -12.34 -40.71
N ALA A 54 -54.69 -13.58 -41.17
CA ALA A 54 -53.92 -14.73 -40.71
C ALA A 54 -52.43 -14.62 -41.09
N ALA A 55 -52.11 -14.25 -42.33
CA ALA A 55 -50.72 -14.07 -42.76
C ALA A 55 -50.01 -12.94 -41.99
N GLY A 56 -50.70 -11.81 -41.77
CA GLY A 56 -50.21 -10.71 -40.96
C GLY A 56 -49.96 -11.09 -39.50
N ALA A 57 -50.84 -11.92 -38.91
CA ALA A 57 -50.68 -12.41 -37.54
C ALA A 57 -49.45 -13.32 -37.38
N TRP A 58 -49.17 -14.21 -38.34
CA TRP A 58 -47.97 -15.05 -38.32
C TRP A 58 -46.68 -14.24 -38.46
N LEU A 59 -46.66 -13.26 -39.38
CA LEU A 59 -45.51 -12.37 -39.56
C LEU A 59 -45.27 -11.51 -38.32
N GLY A 60 -46.34 -10.97 -37.73
CA GLY A 60 -46.30 -10.26 -36.46
C GLY A 60 -45.69 -11.12 -35.35
N ALA A 61 -46.22 -12.33 -35.13
CA ALA A 61 -45.76 -13.25 -34.09
C ALA A 61 -44.27 -13.61 -34.22
N ILE A 62 -43.77 -13.85 -35.43
CA ILE A 62 -42.36 -14.15 -35.68
C ILE A 62 -41.47 -12.95 -35.34
N MET A 63 -41.89 -11.74 -35.71
CA MET A 63 -41.14 -10.51 -35.42
C MET A 63 -41.09 -10.23 -33.90
N THR A 64 -42.20 -10.41 -33.19
CA THR A 64 -42.23 -10.24 -31.72
C THR A 64 -41.34 -11.27 -31.03
N PHE A 65 -41.38 -12.53 -31.46
CA PHE A 65 -40.52 -13.59 -30.92
C PHE A 65 -39.03 -13.30 -31.16
N GLY A 66 -38.69 -12.82 -32.35
CA GLY A 66 -37.32 -12.39 -32.68
C GLY A 66 -36.84 -11.24 -31.79
N ALA A 67 -37.67 -10.21 -31.58
CA ALA A 67 -37.35 -9.09 -30.72
C ALA A 67 -37.13 -9.51 -29.25
N VAL A 68 -38.01 -10.36 -28.71
CA VAL A 68 -37.87 -10.90 -27.35
C VAL A 68 -36.61 -11.76 -27.23
N SER A 69 -36.31 -12.60 -28.22
CA SER A 69 -35.11 -13.44 -28.23
C SER A 69 -33.83 -12.61 -28.21
N VAL A 70 -33.77 -11.52 -28.98
CA VAL A 70 -32.63 -10.58 -28.96
C VAL A 70 -32.54 -9.85 -27.63
N ALA A 71 -33.66 -9.41 -27.06
CA ALA A 71 -33.68 -8.75 -25.75
C ALA A 71 -33.17 -9.67 -24.64
N VAL A 72 -33.59 -10.95 -24.64
CA VAL A 72 -33.10 -11.97 -23.71
C VAL A 72 -31.61 -12.23 -23.92
N TRP A 73 -31.15 -12.32 -25.17
CA TRP A 73 -29.73 -12.50 -25.47
C TRP A 73 -28.87 -11.32 -25.01
N GLN A 74 -29.31 -10.08 -25.26
CA GLN A 74 -28.63 -8.87 -24.79
C GLN A 74 -28.57 -8.82 -23.26
N THR A 75 -29.69 -9.16 -22.60
CA THR A 75 -29.78 -9.21 -21.12
C THR A 75 -28.84 -10.28 -20.56
N ASN A 76 -28.81 -11.48 -21.15
CA ASN A 76 -27.94 -12.56 -20.68
C ASN A 76 -26.46 -12.22 -20.89
N ASN A 77 -26.10 -11.62 -22.02
CA ASN A 77 -24.74 -11.20 -22.31
C ASN A 77 -24.26 -10.06 -21.39
N ALA A 78 -25.16 -9.12 -21.04
CA ALA A 78 -24.88 -8.08 -20.05
C ALA A 78 -24.65 -8.69 -18.65
N ASN A 79 -25.43 -9.71 -18.28
CA ASN A 79 -25.30 -10.38 -16.98
C ASN A 79 -23.98 -11.18 -16.88
N ILE A 80 -23.53 -11.80 -17.98
CA ILE A 80 -22.22 -12.46 -18.05
C ILE A 80 -21.09 -11.44 -17.87
N GLN A 81 -21.16 -10.29 -18.56
CA GLN A 81 -20.16 -9.23 -18.44
C GLN A 81 -20.10 -8.64 -17.03
N ALA A 82 -21.25 -8.47 -16.37
CA ALA A 82 -21.32 -8.01 -14.98
C ALA A 82 -20.59 -8.99 -14.02
N ARG A 83 -20.86 -10.29 -14.15
CA ARG A 83 -20.18 -11.33 -13.33
C ARG A 83 -18.68 -11.41 -13.59
N GLU A 84 -18.24 -11.23 -14.83
CA GLU A 84 -16.81 -11.15 -15.14
C GLU A 84 -16.15 -9.89 -14.56
N ALA A 85 -16.86 -8.76 -14.56
CA ALA A 85 -16.38 -7.52 -13.94
C ALA A 85 -16.25 -7.66 -12.43
N GLU A 86 -17.23 -8.25 -11.75
CA GLU A 86 -17.18 -8.56 -10.31
C GLU A 86 -15.99 -9.47 -9.99
N ARG A 87 -15.78 -10.53 -10.77
CA ARG A 87 -14.65 -11.45 -10.57
C ARG A 87 -13.30 -10.75 -10.73
N ARG A 88 -13.16 -9.87 -11.72
CA ARG A 88 -11.93 -9.06 -11.90
C ARG A 88 -11.74 -8.07 -10.75
N ALA A 89 -12.81 -7.47 -10.24
CA ALA A 89 -12.75 -6.58 -9.10
C ALA A 89 -12.28 -7.31 -7.84
N GLU A 90 -12.85 -8.48 -7.52
CA GLU A 90 -12.42 -9.31 -6.39
C GLU A 90 -10.95 -9.75 -6.52
N GLU A 91 -10.52 -10.17 -7.71
CA GLU A 91 -9.12 -10.55 -7.95
C GLU A 91 -8.17 -9.36 -7.78
N THR A 92 -8.61 -8.16 -8.16
CA THR A 92 -7.82 -6.92 -8.00
C THR A 92 -7.75 -6.51 -6.54
N GLU A 93 -8.87 -6.57 -5.80
CA GLU A 93 -8.93 -6.26 -4.38
C GLU A 93 -8.06 -7.22 -3.55
N LYS A 94 -8.12 -8.52 -3.84
CA LYS A 94 -7.23 -9.52 -3.21
C LYS A 94 -5.76 -9.25 -3.47
N ARG A 95 -5.40 -8.80 -4.68
CA ARG A 95 -4.01 -8.44 -5.02
C ARG A 95 -3.57 -7.17 -4.31
N ILE A 96 -4.43 -6.16 -4.24
CA ILE A 96 -4.15 -4.89 -3.55
C ILE A 96 -3.99 -5.16 -2.05
N GLY A 97 -4.93 -5.88 -1.44
CA GLY A 97 -4.89 -6.26 -0.03
C GLY A 97 -3.60 -7.00 0.33
N LYS A 98 -3.21 -8.02 -0.48
CA LYS A 98 -1.95 -8.75 -0.26
C LYS A 98 -0.70 -7.89 -0.44
N THR A 99 -0.76 -6.86 -1.29
CA THR A 99 0.37 -5.94 -1.49
C THR A 99 0.47 -4.96 -0.33
N GLN A 100 -0.67 -4.49 0.19
CA GLN A 100 -0.72 -3.62 1.36
C GLN A 100 -0.23 -4.33 2.63
N THR A 101 -0.69 -5.56 2.90
CA THR A 101 -0.22 -6.32 4.07
C THR A 101 1.28 -6.61 3.98
N ARG A 102 1.77 -6.96 2.79
CA ARG A 102 3.21 -7.12 2.54
C ARG A 102 4.00 -5.84 2.79
N GLN A 103 3.51 -4.69 2.34
CA GLN A 103 4.18 -3.42 2.57
C GLN A 103 4.19 -3.07 4.06
N GLN A 104 3.07 -3.23 4.75
CA GLN A 104 2.96 -3.01 6.21
C GLN A 104 3.95 -3.90 6.99
N GLU A 105 4.10 -5.15 6.60
CA GLU A 105 5.06 -6.06 7.24
C GLU A 105 6.51 -5.63 6.98
N LEU A 106 6.83 -5.15 5.77
CA LEU A 106 8.17 -4.64 5.46
C LEU A 106 8.49 -3.38 6.26
N ASP A 107 7.55 -2.44 6.35
CA ASP A 107 7.70 -1.20 7.13
C ASP A 107 7.88 -1.54 8.63
N ALA A 108 7.15 -2.55 9.13
CA ALA A 108 7.30 -3.05 10.48
C ALA A 108 8.68 -3.66 10.75
N VAL A 109 9.19 -4.52 9.86
CA VAL A 109 10.55 -5.09 9.98
C VAL A 109 11.61 -3.98 10.00
N ALA A 110 11.40 -2.96 9.17
CA ALA A 110 12.30 -1.83 9.08
C ALA A 110 12.29 -1.02 10.40
N ALA A 111 11.11 -0.73 10.96
CA ALA A 111 10.97 -0.10 12.27
C ALA A 111 11.59 -0.93 13.41
N ILE A 112 11.43 -2.25 13.40
CA ILE A 112 12.05 -3.19 14.35
C ILE A 112 13.58 -3.09 14.29
N ALA A 113 14.15 -3.10 13.07
CA ALA A 113 15.58 -2.99 12.86
C ALA A 113 16.13 -1.64 13.34
N GLN A 114 15.40 -0.55 13.09
CA GLN A 114 15.76 0.79 13.55
C GLN A 114 15.68 0.91 15.08
N ALA A 115 14.64 0.39 15.70
CA ALA A 115 14.49 0.38 17.15
C ALA A 115 15.62 -0.39 17.84
N ALA A 116 16.04 -1.53 17.28
CA ALA A 116 17.19 -2.28 17.76
C ALA A 116 18.49 -1.46 17.68
N ASP A 117 18.71 -0.72 16.59
CA ASP A 117 19.88 0.17 16.46
C ASP A 117 19.83 1.31 17.49
N LEU A 118 18.65 1.89 17.73
CA LEU A 118 18.46 2.95 18.73
C LEU A 118 18.76 2.46 20.15
N ILE A 119 18.30 1.27 20.51
CA ILE A 119 18.59 0.64 21.81
C ILE A 119 20.09 0.42 21.99
N MET A 120 20.78 -0.07 20.96
CA MET A 120 22.21 -0.31 21.07
C MET A 120 23.02 0.98 21.12
N ASP A 121 22.61 2.00 20.37
CA ASP A 121 23.24 3.31 20.38
C ASP A 121 23.01 4.05 21.71
N SER A 122 21.80 4.02 22.26
CA SER A 122 21.50 4.59 23.57
C SER A 122 22.30 3.88 24.67
N THR A 123 22.38 2.55 24.62
CA THR A 123 23.18 1.76 25.57
C THR A 123 24.66 2.12 25.47
N ARG A 124 25.20 2.29 24.25
CA ARG A 124 26.59 2.71 24.05
C ARG A 124 26.84 4.11 24.61
N ARG A 125 25.95 5.07 24.32
CA ARG A 125 26.04 6.45 24.81
C ARG A 125 25.96 6.50 26.33
N TYR A 126 25.05 5.74 26.93
CA TYR A 126 24.90 5.61 28.38
C TYR A 126 26.22 5.19 29.06
N TYR A 127 26.89 4.15 28.54
CA TYR A 127 28.16 3.70 29.11
C TYR A 127 29.32 4.67 28.86
N ALA A 128 29.37 5.33 27.70
CA ALA A 128 30.39 6.33 27.42
C ALA A 128 30.25 7.56 28.33
N LEU A 129 29.03 8.07 28.51
CA LEU A 129 28.75 9.24 29.33
C LEU A 129 28.87 8.94 30.82
N SER A 130 28.43 7.77 31.28
CA SER A 130 28.59 7.38 32.69
C SER A 130 30.06 7.24 33.09
N HIS A 131 30.94 6.78 32.19
CA HIS A 131 32.39 6.80 32.45
C HIS A 131 32.94 8.22 32.63
N VAL A 132 32.53 9.16 31.78
CA VAL A 132 32.96 10.57 31.89
C VAL A 132 32.43 11.20 33.18
N ALA A 133 31.17 10.96 33.52
CA ALA A 133 30.57 11.46 34.76
C ALA A 133 31.21 10.87 36.02
N MET A 134 31.62 9.59 36.01
CA MET A 134 32.34 8.99 37.14
C MET A 134 33.79 9.48 37.30
N ALA A 135 34.39 10.03 36.24
CA ALA A 135 35.71 10.65 36.32
C ALA A 135 35.66 12.06 36.93
N ASP A 136 34.49 12.72 36.92
CA ASP A 136 34.27 14.03 37.51
C ASP A 136 33.74 13.91 38.96
N MET A 137 34.65 13.97 39.93
CA MET A 137 34.34 13.72 41.35
C MET A 137 33.38 14.74 41.99
N SER A 138 33.13 15.92 41.40
CA SER A 138 32.34 16.96 42.07
C SER A 138 30.84 16.91 41.77
N THR A 139 30.40 16.14 40.76
CA THR A 139 29.00 16.07 40.30
C THR A 139 28.51 14.64 40.03
N GLN A 140 29.28 13.66 40.53
CA GLN A 140 29.20 12.24 40.17
C GLN A 140 27.78 11.64 40.30
N ASP A 141 27.09 11.86 41.43
CA ASP A 141 25.80 11.23 41.68
C ASP A 141 24.67 11.82 40.81
N THR A 142 24.62 13.14 40.66
CA THR A 142 23.54 13.82 39.90
C THR A 142 23.66 13.56 38.40
N ASN A 143 24.88 13.59 37.85
CA ASN A 143 25.10 13.39 36.42
C ASN A 143 24.83 11.95 35.98
N VAL A 144 25.22 10.95 36.77
CA VAL A 144 24.98 9.53 36.45
C VAL A 144 23.48 9.21 36.47
N GLU A 145 22.73 9.77 37.42
CA GLU A 145 21.27 9.55 37.50
C GLU A 145 20.52 10.19 36.33
N ILE A 146 20.91 11.40 35.90
CA ILE A 146 20.35 12.05 34.70
C ILE A 146 20.62 11.20 33.45
N ILE A 147 21.86 10.78 33.24
CA ILE A 147 22.28 9.95 32.10
C ILE A 147 21.52 8.61 32.08
N LYS A 148 21.29 8.02 33.26
CA LYS A 148 20.50 6.79 33.41
C LYS A 148 19.04 6.99 33.03
N ASN A 149 18.41 8.05 33.50
CA ASN A 149 17.01 8.33 33.19
C ASN A 149 16.83 8.57 31.68
N GLU A 150 17.73 9.35 31.06
CA GLU A 150 17.72 9.56 29.60
C GLU A 150 17.87 8.25 28.82
N TRP A 151 18.75 7.36 29.28
CA TRP A 151 18.89 6.02 28.69
C TRP A 151 17.62 5.18 28.83
N VAL A 152 17.02 5.14 30.03
CA VAL A 152 15.78 4.39 30.29
C VAL A 152 14.65 4.90 29.40
N ASP A 153 14.52 6.21 29.25
CA ASP A 153 13.50 6.84 28.42
C ASP A 153 13.72 6.51 26.94
N SER A 154 14.95 6.68 26.44
CA SER A 154 15.31 6.34 25.06
C SER A 154 15.12 4.85 24.76
N TYR A 155 15.48 3.97 25.69
CA TYR A 155 15.25 2.54 25.58
C TYR A 155 13.75 2.24 25.52
N SER A 156 12.97 2.81 26.45
CA SER A 156 11.54 2.52 26.56
C SER A 156 10.77 2.97 25.32
N GLU A 157 11.13 4.13 24.76
CA GLU A 157 10.55 4.61 23.52
C GLU A 157 10.90 3.71 22.33
N ALA A 158 12.17 3.33 22.18
CA ALA A 158 12.58 2.41 21.12
C ALA A 158 11.90 1.04 21.26
N PHE A 159 11.76 0.53 22.48
CA PHE A 159 11.07 -0.74 22.75
C PHE A 159 9.55 -0.65 22.49
N ARG A 160 8.94 0.51 22.73
CA ARG A 160 7.53 0.77 22.35
C ARG A 160 7.35 0.69 20.84
N VAL A 161 8.20 1.38 20.06
CA VAL A 161 8.19 1.32 18.59
C VAL A 161 8.39 -0.12 18.10
N PHE A 162 9.34 -0.83 18.70
CA PHE A 162 9.59 -2.24 18.40
C PHE A 162 8.34 -3.12 18.60
N ASN A 163 7.69 -3.00 19.76
CA ASN A 163 6.51 -3.81 20.08
C ASN A 163 5.31 -3.47 19.18
N LEU A 164 5.11 -2.18 18.87
CA LEU A 164 4.07 -1.76 17.95
C LEU A 164 4.29 -2.34 16.55
N ALA A 165 5.54 -2.29 16.05
CA ALA A 165 5.88 -2.86 14.77
C ALA A 165 5.72 -4.40 14.76
N MET A 166 6.02 -5.08 15.86
CA MET A 166 5.79 -6.53 15.98
C MET A 166 4.33 -6.94 15.79
N LEU A 167 3.35 -6.10 16.15
CA LEU A 167 1.93 -6.40 15.98
C LEU A 167 1.51 -6.40 14.50
N SER A 168 2.29 -5.78 13.63
CA SER A 168 2.06 -5.71 12.18
C SER A 168 2.75 -6.84 11.41
N LEU A 169 3.42 -7.77 12.10
CA LEU A 169 4.05 -8.93 11.47
C LEU A 169 3.03 -10.05 11.27
N GLU A 170 2.98 -10.61 10.06
CA GLU A 170 2.08 -11.72 9.71
C GLU A 170 2.85 -13.02 9.46
N THR A 171 4.12 -12.93 9.03
CA THR A 171 4.93 -14.08 8.64
C THR A 171 5.60 -14.73 9.85
N GLU A 172 5.33 -16.01 10.10
CA GLU A 172 5.82 -16.75 11.27
C GLU A 172 7.36 -16.71 11.43
N SER A 173 8.11 -16.85 10.33
CA SER A 173 9.58 -16.81 10.37
C SER A 173 10.11 -15.44 10.78
N VAL A 174 9.44 -14.36 10.36
CA VAL A 174 9.77 -12.97 10.70
C VAL A 174 9.38 -12.67 12.15
N ILE A 175 8.22 -13.14 12.60
CA ILE A 175 7.78 -13.06 14.00
C ILE A 175 8.79 -13.76 14.92
N ARG A 176 9.19 -14.98 14.59
CA ARG A 176 10.16 -15.75 15.39
C ARG A 176 11.53 -15.07 15.46
N ALA A 177 12.00 -14.50 14.35
CA ALA A 177 13.24 -13.74 14.33
C ALA A 177 13.15 -12.48 15.20
N SER A 178 12.00 -11.78 15.16
CA SER A 178 11.73 -10.59 15.97
C SER A 178 11.69 -10.92 17.46
N ILE A 179 11.01 -12.00 17.88
CA ILE A 179 10.95 -12.46 19.28
C ILE A 179 12.37 -12.76 19.82
N ASN A 180 13.21 -13.42 19.02
CA ASN A 180 14.60 -13.69 19.43
C ASN A 180 15.37 -12.39 19.66
N LEU A 181 15.17 -11.40 18.78
CA LEU A 181 15.77 -10.08 18.91
C LEU A 181 15.27 -9.37 20.18
N THR A 182 13.95 -9.36 20.44
CA THR A 182 13.37 -8.80 21.67
C THR A 182 13.97 -9.42 22.92
N THR A 183 14.09 -10.76 22.95
CA THR A 183 14.62 -11.50 24.09
C THR A 183 16.06 -11.07 24.41
N VAL A 184 16.88 -10.84 23.38
CA VAL A 184 18.25 -10.35 23.58
C VAL A 184 18.25 -8.89 24.03
N LEU A 185 17.43 -8.02 23.44
CA LEU A 185 17.32 -6.62 23.84
C LEU A 185 16.87 -6.47 25.30
N GLU A 186 15.94 -7.31 25.78
CA GLU A 186 15.52 -7.34 27.18
C GLU A 186 16.64 -7.78 28.11
N LYS A 187 17.42 -8.80 27.72
CA LYS A 187 18.62 -9.20 28.48
C LYS A 187 19.65 -8.07 28.53
N VAL A 188 19.80 -7.33 27.44
CA VAL A 188 20.67 -6.14 27.39
C VAL A 188 20.18 -5.10 28.39
N LYS A 189 18.88 -4.78 28.42
CA LYS A 189 18.28 -3.86 29.40
C LYS A 189 18.52 -4.31 30.83
N ASP A 190 18.19 -5.55 31.14
CA ASP A 190 18.28 -6.10 32.49
C ASP A 190 19.74 -6.05 32.98
N LYS A 191 20.68 -6.51 32.16
CA LYS A 191 22.10 -6.49 32.50
C LYS A 191 22.69 -5.08 32.55
N ALA A 192 22.26 -4.19 31.64
CA ALA A 192 22.67 -2.79 31.67
C ALA A 192 22.17 -2.08 32.92
N SER A 193 20.94 -2.38 33.37
CA SER A 193 20.35 -1.80 34.58
C SER A 193 21.01 -2.28 35.88
N LYS A 194 21.55 -3.51 35.90
CA LYS A 194 22.17 -4.13 37.08
C LYS A 194 23.63 -3.73 37.27
N ASN A 195 24.38 -3.53 36.19
CA ASN A 195 25.81 -3.23 36.23
C ASN A 195 26.13 -1.75 36.58
N ILE A 196 25.13 -0.98 37.01
CA ILE A 196 25.20 0.48 37.20
C ILE A 196 25.96 0.88 38.47
N VAL A 197 26.12 -0.02 39.44
CA VAL A 197 26.31 0.40 40.85
C VAL A 197 27.70 0.12 41.45
N SER A 198 28.65 -0.51 40.73
CA SER A 198 29.89 -0.93 41.41
C SER A 198 31.15 -0.84 40.56
N GLY A 199 31.78 0.34 40.59
CA GLY A 199 33.23 0.50 40.35
C GLY A 199 33.65 0.99 38.96
N PRO A 200 34.97 1.19 38.75
CA PRO A 200 35.51 1.60 37.46
C PRO A 200 35.08 0.62 36.36
N VAL A 201 34.87 1.14 35.15
CA VAL A 201 34.46 0.34 33.98
C VAL A 201 35.40 -0.85 33.83
N SER A 202 34.94 -2.02 34.30
CA SER A 202 35.72 -3.24 34.18
C SER A 202 35.73 -3.66 32.71
N SER A 203 36.75 -4.40 32.31
CA SER A 203 36.79 -5.08 31.01
C SER A 203 35.49 -5.84 30.71
N ASP A 204 34.75 -6.26 31.73
CA ASP A 204 33.51 -7.02 31.61
C ASP A 204 32.37 -6.20 31.02
N ILE A 205 32.31 -4.89 31.29
CA ILE A 205 31.28 -4.00 30.74
C ILE A 205 31.53 -3.77 29.25
N THR A 206 32.77 -3.47 28.87
CA THR A 206 33.16 -3.28 27.46
C THR A 206 32.95 -4.57 26.65
N ASN A 207 33.32 -5.72 27.23
CA ASN A 207 33.08 -7.03 26.63
C ASN A 207 31.58 -7.32 26.50
N PHE A 208 30.78 -6.98 27.52
CA PHE A 208 29.32 -7.11 27.46
C PHE A 208 28.73 -6.30 26.32
N ILE A 209 29.03 -4.99 26.23
CA ILE A 209 28.51 -4.12 25.16
C ILE A 209 28.92 -4.66 23.79
N THR A 210 30.18 -5.01 23.61
CA THR A 210 30.70 -5.52 22.33
C THR A 210 30.01 -6.82 21.92
N ASN A 211 29.83 -7.75 22.86
CA ASN A 211 29.12 -9.00 22.63
C ASN A 211 27.64 -8.76 22.31
N SER A 212 26.98 -7.86 23.03
CA SER A 212 25.57 -7.50 22.78
C SER A 212 25.37 -6.83 21.43
N ILE A 213 26.27 -5.93 21.00
CA ILE A 213 26.25 -5.33 19.66
C ILE A 213 26.38 -6.42 18.59
N SER A 214 27.33 -7.34 18.78
CA SER A 214 27.53 -8.45 17.86
C SER A 214 26.29 -9.35 17.76
N GLU A 215 25.73 -9.75 18.91
CA GLU A 215 24.55 -10.62 18.98
C GLU A 215 23.31 -9.96 18.36
N VAL A 216 23.05 -8.69 18.68
CA VAL A 216 21.96 -7.91 18.09
C VAL A 216 22.15 -7.75 16.58
N SER A 217 23.36 -7.48 16.11
CA SER A 217 23.67 -7.38 14.68
C SER A 217 23.41 -8.70 13.93
N VAL A 218 23.81 -9.83 14.52
CA VAL A 218 23.53 -11.16 13.96
C VAL A 218 22.03 -11.44 13.90
N LEU A 219 21.28 -11.12 14.96
CA LEU A 219 19.84 -11.33 15.02
C LEU A 219 19.08 -10.40 14.05
N LYS A 220 19.48 -9.14 13.94
CA LYS A 220 18.98 -8.22 12.91
C LYS A 220 19.22 -8.77 11.51
N THR A 221 20.42 -9.29 11.24
CA THR A 221 20.72 -9.93 9.95
C THR A 221 19.84 -11.15 9.70
N LYS A 222 19.55 -11.96 10.72
CA LYS A 222 18.60 -13.10 10.60
C LYS A 222 17.18 -12.63 10.33
N LEU A 223 16.73 -11.56 10.97
CA LEU A 223 15.42 -10.94 10.72
C LEU A 223 15.32 -10.46 9.26
N LEU A 224 16.31 -9.73 8.77
CA LEU A 224 16.35 -9.25 7.39
C LEU A 224 16.38 -10.41 6.39
N ARG A 225 17.14 -11.48 6.66
CA ARG A 225 17.14 -12.69 5.83
C ARG A 225 15.79 -13.42 5.83
N ALA A 226 15.14 -13.55 6.98
CA ALA A 226 13.82 -14.16 7.08
C ALA A 226 12.78 -13.36 6.29
N THR A 227 12.86 -12.04 6.37
CA THR A 227 12.02 -11.10 5.62
C THR A 227 12.28 -11.20 4.12
N ASN A 228 13.55 -11.25 3.70
CA ASN A 228 13.92 -11.48 2.30
C ASN A 228 13.45 -12.83 1.76
N ALA A 229 13.48 -13.88 2.57
CA ALA A 229 12.96 -15.19 2.17
C ALA A 229 11.43 -15.18 2.02
N ALA A 230 10.71 -14.40 2.84
CA ALA A 230 9.26 -14.28 2.80
C ALA A 230 8.77 -13.37 1.65
N HIS A 231 9.47 -12.27 1.41
CA HIS A 231 9.02 -11.18 0.55
C HIS A 231 9.92 -10.90 -0.65
N GLY A 232 11.06 -11.57 -0.83
CA GLY A 232 12.00 -11.29 -1.92
C GLY A 232 12.88 -10.05 -1.66
N SER A 233 14.13 -10.11 -2.12
CA SER A 233 15.19 -9.16 -1.71
C SER A 233 15.00 -7.73 -2.18
N THR A 234 14.49 -7.52 -3.39
CA THR A 234 14.40 -6.17 -4.00
C THR A 234 13.43 -5.24 -3.29
N THR A 235 12.45 -5.77 -2.56
CA THR A 235 11.44 -4.94 -1.89
C THR A 235 11.92 -4.47 -0.52
N LEU A 236 12.66 -5.31 0.20
CA LEU A 236 13.23 -4.95 1.50
C LEU A 236 14.32 -3.89 1.36
N ASP A 237 15.21 -4.04 0.37
CA ASP A 237 16.30 -3.09 0.15
C ASP A 237 15.76 -1.67 -0.14
N ARG A 238 14.66 -1.57 -0.91
CA ARG A 238 13.99 -0.27 -1.19
C ARG A 238 13.42 0.37 0.08
N VAL A 239 12.76 -0.41 0.93
CA VAL A 239 12.17 0.10 2.19
C VAL A 239 13.27 0.55 3.16
N LEU A 240 14.37 -0.21 3.24
CA LEU A 240 15.51 0.18 4.06
C LEU A 240 16.16 1.49 3.57
N GLU A 241 16.29 1.66 2.25
CA GLU A 241 16.82 2.88 1.64
C GLU A 241 15.89 4.09 1.89
N GLU A 242 14.57 3.92 1.74
CA GLU A 242 13.58 4.97 2.02
C GLU A 242 13.63 5.44 3.47
N MET A 243 13.69 4.52 4.45
CA MET A 243 13.84 4.89 5.85
C MET A 243 15.19 5.56 6.17
N GLN A 244 16.29 5.11 5.55
CA GLN A 244 17.59 5.75 5.73
C GLN A 244 17.53 7.21 5.26
N LYS A 245 16.92 7.44 4.11
CA LYS A 245 16.70 8.78 3.56
C LYS A 245 15.82 9.65 4.46
N GLU A 246 14.71 9.11 4.98
CA GLU A 246 13.87 9.83 5.95
C GLU A 246 14.66 10.22 7.22
N LYS A 247 15.50 9.32 7.72
CA LYS A 247 16.35 9.60 8.89
C LYS A 247 17.37 10.70 8.61
N GLU A 248 17.95 10.74 7.42
CA GLU A 248 18.85 11.82 7.01
C GLU A 248 18.11 13.16 6.92
N ILE A 249 16.89 13.16 6.38
CA ILE A 249 16.04 14.35 6.32
C ILE A 249 15.69 14.83 7.74
N GLN A 250 15.26 13.93 8.64
CA GLN A 250 14.95 14.28 10.03
C GLN A 250 16.15 14.88 10.76
N ARG A 251 17.35 14.33 10.54
CA ARG A 251 18.60 14.88 11.09
C ARG A 251 18.92 16.26 10.51
N ALA A 252 18.76 16.46 9.21
CA ALA A 252 18.97 17.76 8.57
C ALA A 252 17.96 18.81 9.06
N THR A 253 16.70 18.41 9.28
CA THR A 253 15.65 19.28 9.84
C THR A 253 15.93 19.62 11.31
N GLN A 254 16.36 18.67 12.14
CA GLN A 254 16.78 18.96 13.52
C GLN A 254 18.03 19.86 13.59
N ALA A 255 19.00 19.65 12.70
CA ALA A 255 20.20 20.48 12.63
C ALA A 255 19.92 21.90 12.14
N SER A 256 18.91 22.10 11.27
CA SER A 256 18.50 23.43 10.80
C SER A 256 17.52 24.15 11.74
N GLY A 257 16.74 23.40 12.53
CA GLY A 257 15.82 23.95 13.54
C GLY A 257 16.51 24.56 14.76
N LEU A 258 17.79 24.27 15.01
CA LEU A 258 18.58 24.86 16.10
C LEU A 258 19.09 26.28 15.81
N GLY A 259 18.62 26.94 14.73
CA GLY A 259 19.08 28.27 14.31
C GLY A 259 18.05 29.40 14.32
N SER A 260 16.81 29.21 14.82
CA SER A 260 15.71 30.17 14.60
C SER A 260 15.06 30.77 15.86
N ASP A 261 15.63 30.60 17.06
CA ASP A 261 15.08 31.21 18.29
C ASP A 261 16.03 32.25 18.91
N GLN A 262 16.67 33.08 18.07
CA GLN A 262 17.36 34.29 18.52
C GLN A 262 16.77 35.54 17.85
N GLU A 263 15.44 35.69 17.92
CA GLU A 263 14.80 36.97 17.63
C GLU A 263 14.91 37.89 18.85
N THR A 264 15.95 38.72 18.80
CA THR A 264 16.12 40.02 19.47
C THR A 264 14.84 40.61 20.08
N THR A 265 14.75 40.54 21.41
CA THR A 265 13.92 41.47 22.19
C THR A 265 14.71 42.76 22.39
N ASP A 266 14.63 43.64 21.39
CA ASP A 266 14.97 45.06 21.54
C ASP A 266 13.76 45.78 22.15
N VAL A 267 13.70 45.84 23.49
CA VAL A 267 12.69 46.60 24.21
C VAL A 267 13.18 48.04 24.34
N THR A 268 12.92 48.83 23.29
CA THR A 268 12.81 50.28 23.40
C THR A 268 11.37 50.62 23.80
N THR A 269 11.14 51.10 25.03
CA THR A 269 9.90 51.84 25.35
C THR A 269 10.16 52.89 26.43
N GLU A 270 10.39 54.10 25.93
CA GLU A 270 9.95 55.43 26.38
C GLU A 270 9.50 55.64 27.84
N ALA A 271 10.17 56.61 28.48
CA ALA A 271 9.70 57.31 29.66
C ALA A 271 8.51 58.25 29.33
N PRO A 272 7.61 58.52 30.29
CA PRO A 272 6.82 59.73 30.26
C PRO A 272 7.16 60.67 31.43
N THR A 273 7.36 61.92 31.05
CA THR A 273 7.54 63.10 31.89
C THR A 273 6.20 63.55 32.51
N THR A 274 6.23 63.86 33.81
CA THR A 274 5.44 64.86 34.58
C THR A 274 3.92 64.99 34.41
N THR A 275 3.21 64.94 35.54
CA THR A 275 2.59 66.13 36.18
C THR A 275 2.48 65.94 37.68
#